data_AF-A0A526TCQ9-F1
#
_entry.id   AF-A0A526TCQ9-F1
#
_cell.length_a   1.000
_cell.length_b   1.000
_cell.length_c   1.000
_cell.angle_alpha   90.00
_cell.angle_beta   90.00
_cell.angle_gamma   90.00
#
_symmetry.space_group_name_H-M   'P 1'
#
loop_
_entity.id
_entity.type
_entity.pdbx_description
1 polymer ?
#
loop_
_entity_poly.entity_id
_entity_poly.type
_entity_poly.pdbx_seq_one_letter_code
_entity_poly.pdbx_strand_id
1 'polypeptide(L)' 'MLHVLYLVHDVSDPAVRRRITMLRAGGAQVTLAGFRRTANPIADIEGLRPIDLGATR' A
#
# COMPACT_ATOMS: atom_id res chain seq x y z
N MET A 1 10.83 -15.67 -7.42
CA MET A 1 10.54 -14.50 -6.56
C MET A 1 9.11 -14.07 -6.82
N LEU A 2 8.28 -13.95 -5.78
CA LEU A 2 6.85 -13.65 -5.96
C LEU A 2 6.64 -12.13 -6.05
N HIS A 3 5.87 -11.70 -7.04
CA HIS A 3 5.47 -10.30 -7.21
C HIS A 3 4.00 -10.17 -6.80
N VAL A 4 3.71 -9.25 -5.88
CA VAL A 4 2.37 -9.07 -5.32
C VAL A 4 1.91 -7.64 -5.58
N LEU A 5 0.85 -7.48 -6.36
CA LEU A 5 0.07 -6.25 -6.37
C LEU A 5 -0.89 -6.29 -5.17
N TYR A 6 -0.66 -5.42 -4.20
CA TYR A 6 -1.56 -5.25 -3.07
C TYR A 6 -2.46 -4.03 -3.32
N LEU A 7 -3.70 -4.29 -3.73
CA LEU A 7 -4.71 -3.28 -4.02
C LEU A 7 -5.56 -3.01 -2.78
N VAL A 8 -5.69 -1.75 -2.36
CA VAL A 8 -6.41 -1.37 -1.14
C VAL A 8 -7.38 -0.21 -1.36
N HIS A 9 -8.47 -0.21 -0.60
CA HIS A 9 -9.45 0.88 -0.63
C HIS A 9 -8.97 2.16 0.05
N ASP A 10 -8.11 2.04 1.06
CA ASP A 10 -7.52 3.19 1.73
C ASP A 10 -6.06 2.87 2.06
N VAL A 11 -5.13 3.54 1.40
CA VAL A 11 -3.70 3.40 1.68
C VAL A 11 -3.35 3.86 3.09
N SER A 12 -4.19 4.67 3.75
CA SER A 12 -3.94 5.14 5.12
C SER A 12 -4.26 4.11 6.20
N ASP A 13 -4.91 2.99 5.84
CA ASP A 13 -5.34 1.99 6.81
C ASP A 13 -4.11 1.39 7.55
N PRO A 14 -4.04 1.45 8.89
CA PRO A 14 -2.91 0.91 9.67
C PRO A 14 -2.61 -0.56 9.39
N ALA A 15 -3.58 -1.34 8.92
CA ALA A 15 -3.42 -2.74 8.56
C ALA A 15 -2.69 -2.94 7.22
N VAL A 16 -2.57 -1.91 6.36
CA VAL A 16 -1.76 -1.93 5.13
C VAL A 16 -0.30 -2.14 5.49
N ARG A 17 0.21 -1.39 6.47
CA ARG A 17 1.58 -1.52 6.98
C ARG A 17 1.88 -2.95 7.42
N ARG A 18 1.02 -3.52 8.27
CA ARG A 18 1.20 -4.89 8.80
C ARG A 18 1.25 -5.94 7.69
N ARG A 19 0.41 -5.81 6.66
CA ARG A 19 0.39 -6.75 5.52
C ARG A 19 1.62 -6.61 4.64
N ILE A 20 2.10 -5.39 4.38
CA ILE A 20 3.33 -5.17 3.62
C ILE A 20 4.52 -5.79 4.34
N THR A 21 4.64 -5.58 5.65
CA THR A 21 5.71 -6.18 6.46
C THR A 21 5.67 -7.71 6.37
N MET A 22 4.49 -8.32 6.53
CA MET A 22 4.34 -9.78 6.44
C MET A 22 4.72 -10.32 5.04
N LEU A 23 4.23 -9.69 3.97
CA LEU A 23 4.50 -10.10 2.60
C LEU A 23 6.00 -10.01 2.27
N ARG A 24 6.65 -8.91 2.68
CA ARG A 24 8.09 -8.74 2.50
C ARG A 24 8.90 -9.73 3.33
N ALA A 25 8.49 -10.04 4.56
CA ALA A 25 9.12 -11.07 5.40
C ALA A 25 9.03 -12.47 4.75
N GLY A 26 7.97 -12.74 3.99
CA GLY A 26 7.83 -13.94 3.16
C GLY A 26 8.63 -13.93 1.85
N GLY A 27 9.44 -12.89 1.60
CA GLY A 27 10.26 -12.76 0.39
C GLY A 27 9.52 -12.23 -0.84
N ALA A 28 8.32 -11.66 -0.68
CA ALA A 28 7.59 -11.06 -1.79
C ALA A 28 8.11 -9.66 -2.14
N GLN A 29 8.15 -9.36 -3.44
CA GLN A 29 8.24 -7.99 -3.95
C GLN A 29 6.82 -7.41 -4.04
N VAL A 30 6.56 -6.35 -3.27
CA VAL A 30 5.22 -5.78 -3.15
C VAL A 30 5.12 -4.48 -3.92
N THR A 31 4.09 -4.36 -4.76
CA THR A 31 3.63 -3.09 -5.34
C THR A 31 2.32 -2.73 -4.64
N LEU A 32 2.29 -1.57 -3.98
CA LEU A 32 1.09 -1.06 -3.33
C LEU A 32 0.35 -0.13 -4.30
N ALA A 33 -0.95 -0.37 -4.49
CA ALA A 33 -1.85 0.55 -5.20
C ALA A 33 -3.13 0.73 -4.39
N GLY A 34 -3.73 1.92 -4.43
CA GLY A 34 -4.98 2.11 -3.73
C GLY A 34 -5.48 3.54 -3.75
N PHE A 35 -6.65 3.73 -3.14
CA PHE A 35 -7.25 5.06 -2.97
C PHE A 35 -6.87 5.64 -1.61
N ARG A 36 -7.18 6.91 -1.40
CA ARG A 36 -7.02 7.62 -0.12
C ARG A 36 -8.35 8.25 0.31
N ARG A 37 -8.60 8.27 1.62
CA ARG A 37 -9.69 9.09 2.20
C ARG A 37 -9.22 10.49 2.60
N THR A 38 -7.91 10.69 2.68
CA THR A 38 -7.29 11.97 3.01
C THR A 38 -7.18 12.87 1.78
N ALA A 39 -7.23 14.19 2.01
CA ALA A 39 -7.00 15.17 0.94
C ALA A 39 -5.58 15.03 0.34
N ASN A 40 -4.61 14.75 1.21
CA ASN A 40 -3.21 14.64 0.84
C ASN A 40 -2.81 13.20 0.49
N PRO A 41 -2.00 13.00 -0.58
CA PRO A 41 -1.39 11.72 -0.90
C PRO A 41 -0.48 11.21 0.22
N ILE A 42 -0.38 9.89 0.36
CA ILE A 42 0.58 9.26 1.27
C ILE A 42 1.88 9.03 0.52
N ALA A 43 2.95 9.66 0.99
CA ALA A 43 4.24 9.64 0.32
C ALA A 43 4.95 8.28 0.42
N ASP A 44 4.82 7.60 1.56
CA ASP A 44 5.52 6.35 1.84
C ASP A 44 4.78 5.46 2.84
N ILE A 45 4.79 4.16 2.58
CA ILE A 45 4.40 3.11 3.53
C ILE A 45 5.44 2.00 3.46
N GLU A 46 6.24 1.85 4.52
CA GLU A 46 7.29 0.82 4.61
C GLU A 46 8.29 0.88 3.44
N GLY A 47 8.71 2.08 3.04
CA GLY A 47 9.62 2.29 1.91
C GLY A 47 8.96 2.09 0.54
N LEU A 48 7.64 1.88 0.49
CA LEU A 48 6.88 1.81 -0.75
C LEU A 48 6.18 3.14 -1.01
N ARG A 49 6.40 3.67 -2.21
CA ARG A 49 5.57 4.75 -2.76
C ARG A 49 4.30 4.11 -3.35
N PRO A 50 3.11 4.38 -2.80
CA PRO A 50 1.87 3.82 -3.33
C PRO A 50 1.59 4.37 -4.74
N ILE A 51 1.04 3.52 -5.61
CA ILE A 51 0.35 3.99 -6.81
C ILE A 51 -0.99 4.56 -6.35
N ASP A 52 -1.06 5.89 -6.32
CA ASP A 52 -2.24 6.63 -5.89
C ASP A 52 -3.31 6.61 -7.00
N LEU A 53 -4.46 5.99 -6.69
CA LEU A 53 -5.60 5.86 -7.60
C LEU A 53 -6.63 6.98 -7.43
N GLY A 54 -6.37 7.97 -6.57
CA GLY A 54 -7.27 9.07 -6.29
C GLY A 54 -7.94 8.99 -4.93
N ALA A 55 -8.77 9.99 -4.64
CA ALA A 55 -9.57 10.03 -3.42
C ALA A 55 -10.93 9.33 -3.64
N THR A 56 -11.40 8.60 -2.63
CA THR A 56 -12.76 8.01 -2.59
C THR A 56 -13.61 8.73 -1.54
N ARG A 57 -14.94 8.77 -1.77
CA ARG A 57 -15.92 9.35 -0.82
C ARG A 57 -16.30 8.33 0.26
#